data_AF-A0A0L0C5N9-F1
#
_entry.id   AF-A0A0L0C5N9-F1
#
_cell.length_a   1.000
_cell.length_b   1.000
_cell.length_c   1.000
_cell.angle_alpha   90.00
_cell.angle_beta   90.00
_cell.angle_gamma   90.00
#
_symmetry.space_group_name_H-M   'P 1'
#
loop_
_entity.id
_entity.type
_entity.pdbx_description
1 polymer ?
#
loop_
_entity_poly.entity_id
_entity_poly.type
_entity_poly.pdbx_seq_one_letter_code
_entity_poly.pdbx_strand_id
1 'polypeptide(L)'
;MSIHANVMVIVVMKRIITGNLRYIDRILSKSIISNYNYDGVKGKKSLKRYSNVLNAIYESTKSEGYTYDKFIKDLRLSLHRFKNTINRSNSRKKIEDNKENDDILP
;
A
#
# COMPACT_ATOMS: atom_id res chain seq x y z
N MET A 1 -6.96 -28.92 6.69
CA MET A 1 -7.67 -27.89 5.89
C MET A 1 -6.96 -26.53 5.84
N SER A 2 -6.28 -26.08 6.92
CA SER A 2 -5.69 -24.71 7.01
C SER A 2 -4.45 -24.44 6.13
N ILE A 3 -3.55 -25.43 5.94
CA ILE A 3 -2.29 -25.22 5.21
C ILE A 3 -2.52 -24.91 3.72
N HIS A 4 -3.43 -25.63 3.07
CA HIS A 4 -3.73 -25.46 1.65
C HIS A 4 -4.29 -24.06 1.34
N ALA A 5 -5.18 -23.57 2.20
CA ALA A 5 -5.74 -22.23 2.07
C ALA A 5 -4.66 -21.14 2.19
N ASN A 6 -3.73 -21.28 3.14
CA ASN A 6 -2.62 -20.33 3.29
C ASN A 6 -1.70 -20.31 2.06
N VAL A 7 -1.38 -21.47 1.50
CA VAL A 7 -0.58 -21.58 0.27
C VAL A 7 -1.31 -20.90 -0.90
N MET A 8 -2.62 -21.14 -1.05
CA MET A 8 -3.42 -20.50 -2.09
C MET A 8 -3.43 -18.97 -1.97
N VAL A 9 -3.60 -18.43 -0.76
CA VAL A 9 -3.57 -16.97 -0.54
C VAL A 9 -2.22 -16.38 -0.93
N ILE A 10 -1.11 -17.01 -0.55
CA ILE A 10 0.24 -16.54 -0.89
C ILE A 10 0.46 -16.56 -2.42
N VAL A 11 0.05 -17.64 -3.10
CA VAL A 11 0.15 -17.75 -4.56
C VAL A 11 -0.66 -16.66 -5.26
N VAL A 12 -1.88 -16.40 -4.81
CA VAL A 12 -2.73 -15.33 -5.35
C VAL A 12 -2.09 -13.96 -5.12
N MET A 13 -1.63 -13.66 -3.91
CA MET A 13 -0.95 -12.39 -3.63
C MET A 13 0.28 -12.20 -4.51
N LYS A 14 1.11 -13.24 -4.67
CA LYS A 14 2.31 -13.19 -5.51
C LYS A 14 1.98 -12.87 -6.96
N ARG A 15 0.86 -13.38 -7.49
CA ARG A 15 0.37 -13.05 -8.84
C ARG A 15 -0.09 -11.59 -8.94
N ILE A 16 -0.80 -11.08 -7.93
CA ILE A 16 -1.34 -9.72 -7.93
C ILE A 16 -0.22 -8.67 -7.88
N ILE A 17 0.68 -8.79 -6.90
CA ILE A 17 1.76 -7.82 -6.69
C ILE A 17 3.04 -8.16 -7.47
N THR A 18 3.03 -9.26 -8.24
CA THR A 18 4.18 -9.78 -8.99
C THR A 18 5.45 -9.93 -8.12
N GLY A 19 5.27 -10.32 -6.85
CA GLY A 19 6.35 -10.39 -5.85
C GLY A 19 7.04 -9.04 -5.52
N ASN A 20 6.46 -7.91 -5.92
CA ASN A 20 7.09 -6.59 -5.80
C ASN A 20 6.17 -5.59 -5.09
N LEU A 21 6.64 -5.02 -3.98
CA LEU A 21 5.90 -4.05 -3.19
C LEU A 21 5.60 -2.74 -3.93
N ARG A 22 6.24 -2.46 -5.08
CA ARG A 22 5.86 -1.32 -5.94
C ARG A 22 4.42 -1.39 -6.45
N TYR A 23 3.77 -2.55 -6.39
CA TYR A 23 2.38 -2.75 -6.80
C TYR A 23 1.44 -3.01 -5.61
N ILE A 24 1.79 -2.51 -4.43
CA ILE A 24 0.99 -2.70 -3.20
C ILE A 24 -0.42 -2.10 -3.30
N ASP A 25 -0.61 -1.12 -4.18
CA ASP A 25 -1.92 -0.51 -4.49
C ASP A 25 -2.90 -1.45 -5.20
N ARG A 26 -2.42 -2.57 -5.74
CA ARG A 26 -3.26 -3.64 -6.28
C ARG A 26 -3.93 -4.51 -5.21
N ILE A 27 -3.40 -4.48 -3.99
CA ILE A 27 -3.96 -5.23 -2.85
C ILE A 27 -4.52 -4.31 -1.75
N LEU A 28 -3.95 -3.11 -1.58
CA LEU A 28 -4.41 -2.12 -0.60
C LEU A 28 -5.04 -0.95 -1.34
N SER A 29 -6.30 -0.63 -0.99
CA SER A 29 -6.98 0.52 -1.57
C SER A 29 -6.31 1.85 -1.19
N LYS A 30 -6.54 2.90 -1.99
CA LYS A 30 -6.03 4.26 -1.70
C LYS A 30 -6.42 4.77 -0.31
N SER A 31 -7.61 4.40 0.19
CA SER A 31 -8.07 4.75 1.53
C SER A 31 -7.22 4.07 2.61
N ILE A 32 -6.93 2.78 2.45
CA ILE A 32 -6.04 2.05 3.36
C ILE A 32 -4.64 2.64 3.32
N ILE A 33 -4.07 2.83 2.13
CA ILE A 33 -2.73 3.42 1.97
C ILE A 33 -2.66 4.79 2.63
N SER A 34 -3.68 5.63 2.46
CA SER A 34 -3.71 6.99 3.03
C SER A 34 -3.87 7.01 4.55
N ASN A 35 -4.68 6.11 5.11
CA ASN A 35 -5.07 6.14 6.53
C ASN A 35 -4.22 5.25 7.44
N TYR A 36 -3.39 4.39 6.87
CA TYR A 36 -2.56 3.46 7.63
C TYR A 36 -1.06 3.72 7.40
N ASN A 37 -0.24 3.34 8.38
CA ASN A 37 1.19 3.12 8.22
C ASN A 37 1.59 1.91 9.08
N TYR A 38 2.84 1.44 8.93
CA TYR A 38 3.27 0.26 9.69
C TYR A 38 3.13 0.47 11.21
N ASP A 39 3.61 1.61 11.73
CA ASP A 39 3.73 1.82 13.17
C ASP A 39 2.46 2.37 13.87
N GLY A 40 1.49 2.91 13.14
CA GLY A 40 0.32 3.59 13.70
C GLY A 40 0.57 4.99 14.23
N VAL A 41 1.52 5.73 13.65
CA VAL A 41 1.93 7.07 14.14
C VAL A 41 1.30 8.20 13.32
N LYS A 42 1.29 9.42 13.90
CA LYS A 42 0.82 10.66 13.24
C LYS A 42 -0.66 10.58 12.79
N GLY A 43 -1.53 10.11 13.69
CA GLY A 43 -2.97 9.97 13.42
C GLY A 43 -3.33 8.88 12.40
N LYS A 44 -2.39 7.98 12.08
CA LYS A 44 -2.63 6.84 11.18
C LYS A 44 -2.85 5.56 11.97
N LYS A 45 -3.65 4.65 11.40
CA LYS A 45 -3.87 3.31 11.97
C LYS A 45 -2.67 2.41 11.70
N SER A 46 -2.35 1.51 12.63
CA SER A 46 -1.22 0.57 12.49
C SER A 46 -1.58 -0.62 11.61
N LEU A 47 -0.71 -0.94 10.64
CA LEU A 47 -0.80 -2.18 9.87
C LEU A 47 -0.34 -3.42 10.66
N LYS A 48 0.43 -3.26 11.75
CA LYS A 48 0.87 -4.39 12.61
C LYS A 48 -0.32 -5.22 13.13
N ARG A 49 -1.48 -4.59 13.29
CA ARG A 49 -2.73 -5.24 13.71
C ARG A 49 -3.25 -6.28 12.70
N TYR A 50 -2.75 -6.27 11.47
CA TYR A 50 -3.13 -7.19 10.39
C TYR A 50 -1.95 -8.12 10.04
N SER A 51 -1.40 -8.78 11.05
CA SER A 51 -0.21 -9.65 10.91
C SER A 51 -0.37 -10.72 9.84
N ASN A 52 -1.55 -11.34 9.71
CA ASN A 52 -1.82 -12.35 8.68
C ASN A 52 -1.71 -11.77 7.26
N VAL A 53 -2.19 -10.54 7.06
CA VAL A 53 -2.08 -9.84 5.76
C VAL A 53 -0.61 -9.51 5.50
N LEU A 54 0.09 -8.95 6.48
CA LEU A 54 1.52 -8.63 6.35
C LEU A 54 2.37 -9.87 6.07
N ASN A 55 2.09 -10.99 6.73
CA ASN A 55 2.78 -12.25 6.50
C ASN A 55 2.50 -12.80 5.10
N ALA A 56 1.25 -12.77 4.64
CA ALA A 56 0.92 -13.21 3.29
C ALA A 56 1.63 -12.36 2.22
N ILE A 57 1.71 -11.04 2.42
CA ILE A 57 2.46 -10.14 1.53
C ILE A 57 3.95 -10.48 1.61
N TYR A 58 4.52 -10.57 2.81
CA TYR A 58 5.94 -10.92 3.00
C TYR A 58 6.29 -12.21 2.27
N GLU A 59 5.57 -13.30 2.54
CA GLU A 59 5.77 -14.61 1.93
C GLU A 59 5.61 -14.55 0.40
N SER A 60 4.70 -13.72 -0.11
CA SER A 60 4.51 -13.53 -1.55
C SER A 60 5.65 -12.75 -2.23
N THR A 61 6.39 -11.94 -1.46
CA THR A 61 7.53 -11.14 -1.92
C THR A 61 8.89 -11.75 -1.60
N LYS A 62 8.96 -12.75 -0.71
CA LYS A 62 10.24 -13.22 -0.20
C LYS A 62 11.06 -13.90 -1.30
N SER A 63 12.35 -13.61 -1.26
CA SER A 63 13.40 -14.33 -1.98
C SER A 63 14.44 -14.81 -0.97
N GLU A 64 15.39 -15.61 -1.43
CA GLU A 64 16.54 -15.98 -0.61
C GLU A 64 17.24 -14.73 -0.03
N GLY A 65 17.58 -14.78 1.26
CA GLY A 65 18.18 -13.66 1.99
C GLY A 65 17.26 -12.47 2.27
N TYR A 66 15.97 -12.51 1.89
CA TYR A 66 15.02 -11.43 2.17
C TYR A 66 14.40 -11.59 3.56
N THR A 67 14.86 -10.78 4.52
CA THR A 67 14.38 -10.84 5.91
C THR A 67 13.10 -10.04 6.11
N TYR A 68 12.37 -10.36 7.18
CA TYR A 68 11.16 -9.61 7.56
C TYR A 68 11.47 -8.12 7.83
N ASP A 69 12.60 -7.80 8.45
CA ASP A 69 13.00 -6.41 8.69
C ASP A 69 13.23 -5.63 7.38
N LYS A 70 13.80 -6.30 6.36
CA LYS A 70 13.96 -5.73 5.02
C LYS A 70 12.60 -5.51 4.37
N PHE A 71 11.68 -6.47 4.49
CA PHE A 71 10.29 -6.32 4.09
C PHE A 71 9.61 -5.11 4.74
N ILE A 72 9.76 -4.90 6.05
CA ILE A 72 9.17 -3.74 6.72
C ILE A 72 9.74 -2.41 6.19
N LYS A 73 11.06 -2.34 5.95
CA LYS A 73 11.69 -1.17 5.35
C LYS A 73 11.11 -0.87 3.96
N ASP A 74 11.01 -1.89 3.12
CA ASP A 74 10.49 -1.75 1.76
C ASP A 74 8.99 -1.42 1.72
N LEU A 75 8.21 -2.00 2.65
CA LEU A 75 6.78 -1.70 2.81
C LEU A 75 6.59 -0.23 3.17
N ARG A 76 7.35 0.30 4.12
CA ARG A 76 7.29 1.72 4.50
C ARG A 76 7.62 2.63 3.31
N LEU A 77 8.66 2.29 2.54
CA LEU A 77 9.06 3.03 1.34
C LEU A 77 7.96 2.99 0.27
N SER A 78 7.35 1.83 0.02
CA SER A 78 6.28 1.70 -0.97
C SER A 78 5.05 2.52 -0.58
N LEU A 79 4.58 2.40 0.68
CA LEU A 79 3.46 3.20 1.19
C LEU A 79 3.75 4.70 1.07
N HIS A 80 4.96 5.14 1.38
CA HIS A 80 5.37 6.54 1.23
C HIS A 80 5.31 7.00 -0.23
N ARG A 81 5.82 6.22 -1.17
CA ARG A 81 5.77 6.53 -2.61
C ARG A 81 4.32 6.69 -3.08
N PHE A 82 3.44 5.76 -2.72
CA PHE A 82 2.03 5.85 -3.10
C PHE A 82 1.31 7.04 -2.47
N LYS A 83 1.58 7.36 -1.21
CA LYS A 83 1.05 8.57 -0.56
C LYS A 83 1.46 9.83 -1.31
N ASN A 84 2.72 9.93 -1.74
CA ASN A 84 3.18 11.06 -2.53
C ASN A 84 2.47 11.15 -3.89
N THR A 85 2.23 10.02 -4.56
CA THR A 85 1.44 9.98 -5.79
C THR A 85 0.00 10.46 -5.56
N ILE A 86 -0.65 10.00 -4.49
CA ILE A 86 -2.02 10.43 -4.12
C ILE A 86 -2.04 11.93 -3.86
N ASN A 87 -1.12 12.44 -3.06
CA ASN A 87 -1.04 13.87 -2.72
C ASN A 87 -0.83 14.72 -3.98
N ARG A 88 0.09 14.34 -4.87
CA ARG A 88 0.29 15.03 -6.16
C ARG A 88 -0.95 15.01 -7.04
N SER A 89 -1.68 13.89 -7.05
CA SER A 89 -2.95 13.80 -7.79
C SER A 89 -4.00 14.74 -7.23
N ASN A 90 -4.13 14.80 -5.90
CA ASN A 90 -5.10 15.67 -5.23
C ASN A 90 -4.75 17.15 -5.40
N SER A 91 -3.47 17.50 -5.34
CA SER A 91 -3.00 18.87 -5.59
C SER A 91 -3.32 19.33 -7.01
N ARG A 92 -3.12 18.46 -8.02
CA ARG A 92 -3.49 18.78 -9.41
C ARG A 92 -4.98 18.99 -9.58
N LYS A 93 -5.80 18.09 -9.06
CA LYS A 93 -7.26 18.23 -9.06
C LYS A 93 -7.71 19.54 -8.44
N LYS A 94 -7.18 19.90 -7.27
CA LYS A 94 -7.50 21.17 -6.62
C LYS A 94 -7.17 22.39 -7.49
N ILE A 95 -6.09 22.35 -8.26
CA ILE A 95 -5.73 23.43 -9.19
C ILE A 95 -6.72 23.48 -10.37
N GLU A 96 -7.10 22.33 -10.91
CA GLU A 96 -8.10 22.22 -11.99
C GLU A 96 -9.46 22.73 -11.52
N ASP A 97 -9.94 22.26 -10.36
CA ASP A 97 -11.20 22.69 -9.75
C ASP A 97 -11.21 24.21 -9.51
N ASN A 98 -10.11 24.78 -9.02
CA ASN A 98 -10.02 26.23 -8.81
C ASN A 98 -10.10 27.03 -10.12
N LYS A 99 -9.44 26.56 -11.19
CA LYS A 99 -9.51 27.23 -12.51
C LYS A 99 -10.92 27.19 -13.09
N GLU A 100 -11.59 26.04 -13.00
CA GLU A 100 -12.97 25.90 -13.47
C GLU A 100 -13.91 26.83 -12.68
N ASN A 101 -13.72 26.98 -11.37
CA ASN A 101 -14.49 27.95 -10.58
C ASN A 101 -14.19 29.41 -10.94
N ASP A 102 -12.92 29.76 -11.23
CA ASP A 102 -12.54 31.12 -11.67
C ASP A 102 -13.11 31.44 -13.07
N ASP A 103 -13.23 30.45 -13.96
CA ASP A 103 -13.81 30.61 -15.30
C ASP A 103 -15.36 30.69 -15.30
N ILE A 104 -16.03 30.32 -14.20
CA ILE A 104 -17.50 30.33 -14.05
C ILE A 104 -18.01 31.59 -13.30
N LEU A 105 -17.13 32.36 -12.65
CA LEU A 105 -17.49 33.66 -12.07
C LEU A 105 -17.36 34.80 -13.11
N PRO A 106 -18.45 35.57 -13.40
CA PRO A 106 -18.41 36.70 -14.31
C PRO A 106 -17.60 37.90 -13.77
#